data_AF-A0A3B8PPH6-F1
#
_entry.id   AF-A0A3B8PPH6-F1
#
_cell.length_a   1.000
_cell.length_b   1.000
_cell.length_c   1.000
_cell.angle_alpha   90.00
_cell.angle_beta   90.00
_cell.angle_gamma   90.00
#
_symmetry.space_group_name_H-M   'P 1'
#
loop_
_entity.id
_entity.type
_entity.pdbx_description
1 polymer ?
#
loop_
_entity_poly.entity_id
_entity_poly.type
_entity_poly.pdbx_seq_one_letter_code
_entity_poly.pdbx_strand_id
1 'polypeptide(L)'
;IVAELAGQLVGLGVASSCGVISSSEAERSAEPVRERLQQLGRFRRGLDEMGSLRPGLSQLADESTVVCRCEEIRRDEIDAAVSAGSTTLRSLKVATRLGMGPCQGRMCQPACSRRLFDLGCNTPEEIGPPAFRPPLVPLTLGQLAGEDEDPGEVEPAGATPVAGPAP
;
A
#
# COMPACT_ATOMS: atom_id res chain seq x y z
N ILE A 1 -20.46 7.83 2.60
CA ILE A 1 -21.09 8.39 1.38
C ILE A 1 -20.42 7.92 0.08
N VAL A 2 -19.29 8.46 -0.42
CA VAL A 2 -18.74 8.03 -1.74
C VAL A 2 -18.42 6.52 -1.77
N ALA A 3 -17.66 6.04 -0.78
CA ALA A 3 -17.30 4.62 -0.67
C ALA A 3 -18.52 3.70 -0.50
N GLU A 4 -19.53 4.18 0.20
CA GLU A 4 -20.80 3.47 0.45
C GLU A 4 -21.60 3.30 -0.85
N LEU A 5 -21.79 4.38 -1.62
CA LEU A 5 -22.50 4.33 -2.91
C LEU A 5 -21.75 3.45 -3.93
N ALA A 6 -20.42 3.56 -3.98
CA ALA A 6 -19.60 2.68 -4.81
C ALA A 6 -19.77 1.20 -4.41
N GLY A 7 -19.80 0.92 -3.10
CA GLY A 7 -20.07 -0.41 -2.55
C GLY A 7 -21.45 -0.93 -2.90
N GLN A 8 -22.49 -0.08 -2.87
CA GLN A 8 -23.85 -0.45 -3.30
C GLN A 8 -23.88 -0.87 -4.77
N LEU A 9 -23.23 -0.13 -5.67
CA LEU A 9 -23.14 -0.48 -7.09
C LEU A 9 -22.45 -1.85 -7.30
N VAL A 10 -21.34 -2.09 -6.58
CA VAL A 10 -20.66 -3.39 -6.61
C VAL A 10 -21.58 -4.49 -6.09
N GLY A 11 -22.28 -4.26 -4.98
CA GLY A 11 -23.24 -5.21 -4.41
C GLY A 11 -24.36 -5.59 -5.37
N LEU A 12 -24.94 -4.61 -6.09
CA LEU A 12 -25.94 -4.86 -7.13
C LEU A 12 -25.36 -5.69 -8.29
N GLY A 13 -24.14 -5.39 -8.72
CA GLY A 13 -23.43 -6.15 -9.74
C GLY A 13 -23.22 -7.61 -9.32
N VAL A 14 -22.74 -7.83 -8.09
CA VAL A 14 -22.54 -9.18 -7.53
C VAL A 14 -23.86 -9.93 -7.40
N ALA A 15 -24.92 -9.30 -6.88
CA ALA A 15 -26.25 -9.91 -6.76
C ALA A 15 -26.79 -10.35 -8.14
N SER A 16 -26.56 -9.55 -9.19
CA SER A 16 -26.89 -9.93 -10.55
C SER A 16 -26.03 -11.07 -11.09
N SER A 17 -24.71 -11.04 -10.89
CA SER A 17 -23.80 -12.10 -11.32
C SER A 17 -24.05 -13.44 -10.62
N CYS A 18 -24.53 -13.41 -9.38
CA CYS A 18 -24.95 -14.60 -8.64
C CYS A 18 -26.39 -15.06 -8.96
N GLY A 19 -27.12 -14.33 -9.81
CA GLY A 19 -28.49 -14.68 -10.21
C GLY A 19 -29.57 -14.44 -9.14
N VAL A 20 -29.26 -13.67 -8.09
CA VAL A 20 -30.22 -13.30 -7.04
C VAL A 20 -31.26 -12.31 -7.57
N ILE A 21 -30.81 -11.40 -8.46
CA ILE A 21 -31.66 -10.44 -9.17
C ILE A 21 -31.37 -10.49 -10.67
N SER A 22 -32.34 -10.07 -11.48
CA SER A 22 -32.14 -9.94 -12.93
C SER A 22 -31.20 -8.77 -13.27
N SER A 23 -30.52 -8.83 -14.42
CA SER A 23 -29.66 -7.73 -14.87
C SER A 23 -30.44 -6.42 -15.05
N SER A 24 -31.70 -6.49 -15.49
CA SER A 24 -32.55 -5.31 -15.63
C SER A 24 -32.96 -4.71 -14.29
N GLU A 25 -33.18 -5.54 -13.27
CA GLU A 25 -33.47 -5.09 -11.91
C GLU A 25 -32.25 -4.46 -11.23
N ALA A 26 -31.07 -5.05 -11.41
CA ALA A 26 -29.81 -4.48 -10.95
C ALA A 26 -29.58 -3.09 -11.57
N GLU A 27 -29.80 -2.95 -12.88
CA GLU A 27 -29.61 -1.68 -13.58
C GLU A 27 -30.59 -0.61 -13.10
N ARG A 28 -31.88 -0.95 -12.95
CA ARG A 28 -32.89 -0.02 -12.40
C ARG A 28 -32.53 0.45 -10.98
N SER A 29 -31.96 -0.44 -10.17
CA SER A 29 -31.57 -0.13 -8.78
C SER A 29 -30.27 0.67 -8.73
N ALA A 30 -29.36 0.46 -9.69
CA ALA A 30 -28.07 1.14 -9.77
C ALA A 30 -28.21 2.60 -10.22
N GLU A 31 -29.19 2.91 -11.08
CA GLU A 31 -29.36 4.24 -11.67
C GLU A 31 -29.39 5.40 -10.66
N PRO A 32 -30.28 5.41 -9.63
CA PRO A 32 -30.28 6.50 -8.65
C PRO A 32 -28.98 6.58 -7.84
N VAL A 33 -28.29 5.45 -7.63
CA VAL A 33 -27.00 5.40 -6.91
C VAL A 33 -25.90 6.05 -7.77
N ARG A 34 -25.87 5.78 -9.08
CA ARG A 34 -24.93 6.42 -10.01
C ARG A 34 -25.16 7.93 -10.10
N GLU A 35 -26.41 8.37 -10.23
CA GLU A 35 -26.75 9.79 -10.23
C GLU A 35 -26.25 10.48 -8.95
N ARG A 36 -26.49 9.87 -7.79
CA ARG A 36 -26.02 10.41 -6.52
C ARG A 36 -24.49 10.45 -6.42
N LEU A 37 -23.80 9.44 -6.93
CA LEU A 37 -22.34 9.40 -6.98
C LEU A 37 -21.78 10.49 -7.90
N GLN A 38 -22.40 10.74 -9.05
CA GLN A 38 -22.02 11.82 -9.97
C GLN A 38 -22.15 13.20 -9.32
N GLN A 39 -23.22 13.44 -8.55
CA GLN A 39 -23.41 14.69 -7.81
C GLN A 39 -22.29 14.96 -6.79
N LEU A 40 -21.64 13.89 -6.29
CA LEU A 40 -20.51 13.98 -5.35
C LEU A 40 -19.14 14.12 -6.06
N GLY A 41 -19.11 14.21 -7.39
CA GLY A 41 -17.86 14.21 -8.16
C GLY A 41 -16.87 15.32 -7.76
N ARG A 42 -17.34 16.53 -7.45
CA ARG A 42 -16.47 17.62 -6.98
C ARG A 42 -15.84 17.30 -5.62
N PHE A 43 -16.63 16.74 -4.70
CA PHE A 43 -16.16 16.33 -3.38
C PHE A 43 -15.12 15.21 -3.49
N ARG A 44 -15.38 14.21 -4.35
CA ARG A 44 -14.44 13.12 -4.64
C ARG A 44 -13.11 13.65 -5.15
N ARG A 45 -13.12 14.51 -6.17
CA ARG A 45 -11.89 15.13 -6.69
C ARG A 45 -11.11 15.88 -5.62
N GLY A 46 -11.80 16.65 -4.77
CA GLY A 46 -11.17 17.36 -3.66
C GLY A 46 -10.47 16.41 -2.67
N LEU A 47 -11.11 15.28 -2.34
CA LEU A 47 -10.49 14.25 -1.48
C LEU A 47 -9.26 13.61 -2.15
N ASP A 48 -9.34 13.30 -3.43
CA ASP A 48 -8.22 12.70 -4.17
C ASP A 48 -7.03 13.65 -4.25
N GLU A 49 -7.29 14.93 -4.50
CA GLU A 49 -6.25 15.96 -4.53
C GLU A 49 -5.57 16.13 -3.17
N MET A 50 -6.35 16.13 -2.07
CA MET A 50 -5.81 16.20 -0.71
C MET A 50 -4.97 14.97 -0.34
N GLY A 51 -5.36 13.79 -0.83
CA GLY A 51 -4.64 12.53 -0.57
C GLY A 51 -3.41 12.33 -1.48
N SER A 52 -3.25 13.15 -2.51
CA SER A 52 -2.12 13.04 -3.44
C SER A 52 -0.83 13.58 -2.85
N LEU A 53 0.30 12.93 -3.17
CA LEU A 53 1.61 13.46 -2.82
C LEU A 53 1.86 14.73 -3.64
N ARG A 54 2.03 15.88 -2.95
CA ARG A 54 2.29 17.15 -3.62
C ARG A 54 3.70 17.19 -4.22
N PRO A 55 3.91 17.89 -5.35
CA PRO A 55 5.25 18.21 -5.83
C PRO A 55 6.13 18.87 -4.78
N GLY A 56 7.41 18.50 -4.77
CA GLY A 56 8.40 19.02 -3.82
C GLY A 56 8.42 18.33 -2.45
N LEU A 57 7.39 17.56 -2.08
CA LEU A 57 7.35 16.89 -0.76
C LEU A 57 8.51 15.90 -0.57
N SER A 58 8.92 15.23 -1.65
CA SER A 58 10.07 14.31 -1.68
C SER A 58 11.42 14.99 -1.40
N GLN A 59 11.50 16.32 -1.56
CA GLN A 59 12.72 17.11 -1.37
C GLN A 59 12.90 17.58 0.08
N LEU A 60 11.85 17.50 0.90
CA LEU A 60 11.91 17.88 2.32
C LEU A 60 12.65 16.84 3.17
N ALA A 61 12.74 15.60 2.71
CA ALA A 61 13.49 14.54 3.37
C ALA A 61 14.99 14.80 3.20
N ASP A 62 15.76 14.80 4.28
CA ASP A 62 17.22 14.81 4.21
C ASP A 62 17.79 13.42 3.88
N GLU A 63 19.09 13.33 3.66
CA GLU A 63 19.80 12.08 3.34
C GLU A 63 19.63 11.01 4.43
N SER A 64 19.59 11.42 5.70
CA SER A 64 19.44 10.53 6.85
C SER A 64 18.00 10.08 7.13
N THR A 65 17.03 10.65 6.42
CA THR A 65 15.61 10.41 6.66
C THR A 65 15.27 8.95 6.37
N VAL A 66 14.75 8.25 7.38
CA VAL A 66 14.27 6.87 7.24
C VAL A 66 13.01 6.85 6.37
N VAL A 67 13.12 6.27 5.19
CA VAL A 67 12.02 6.12 4.23
C VAL A 67 11.29 4.79 4.46
N CYS A 68 12.01 3.72 4.80
CA CYS A 68 11.42 2.43 5.15
C CYS A 68 11.61 2.12 6.63
N ARG A 69 10.61 2.41 7.47
CA ARG A 69 10.68 2.12 8.91
C ARG A 69 10.91 0.64 9.25
N CYS A 70 10.38 -0.28 8.44
CA CYS A 70 10.43 -1.71 8.78
C CYS A 70 11.80 -2.35 8.51
N GLU A 71 12.54 -1.85 7.52
CA GLU A 71 13.88 -2.36 7.15
C GLU A 71 14.95 -1.29 7.43
N GLU A 72 14.57 -0.20 8.11
CA GLU A 72 15.40 0.94 8.51
C GLU A 72 16.17 1.63 7.36
N ILE A 73 15.64 1.57 6.14
CA ILE A 73 16.27 2.13 4.93
C ILE A 73 16.11 3.64 4.88
N ARG A 74 17.22 4.35 4.74
CA ARG A 74 17.31 5.80 4.62
C ARG A 74 17.26 6.29 3.16
N ARG A 75 17.12 7.61 2.98
CA ARG A 75 17.05 8.25 1.66
C ARG A 75 18.35 8.08 0.88
N ASP A 76 19.50 8.28 1.53
CA ASP A 76 20.84 8.11 0.95
C ASP A 76 21.03 6.71 0.32
N GLU A 77 20.56 5.66 0.98
CA GLU A 77 20.62 4.28 0.50
C GLU A 77 19.75 4.06 -0.75
N ILE A 78 18.58 4.70 -0.80
CA ILE A 78 17.71 4.68 -1.98
C ILE A 78 18.41 5.39 -3.15
N ASP A 79 18.95 6.58 -2.90
CA ASP A 79 19.64 7.38 -3.92
C ASP A 79 20.86 6.63 -4.48
N ALA A 80 21.64 5.99 -3.61
CA ALA A 80 22.76 5.14 -4.02
C ALA A 80 22.30 3.98 -4.91
N ALA A 81 21.19 3.31 -4.56
CA ALA A 81 20.63 2.24 -5.37
C ALA A 81 20.11 2.73 -6.73
N VAL A 82 19.54 3.95 -6.79
CA VAL A 82 19.14 4.59 -8.05
C VAL A 82 20.36 4.90 -8.91
N SER A 83 21.42 5.49 -8.33
CA SER A 83 22.68 5.74 -9.03
C SER A 83 23.35 4.45 -9.53
N ALA A 84 23.13 3.33 -8.85
CA ALA A 84 23.57 2.00 -9.29
C ALA A 84 22.66 1.35 -10.35
N GLY A 85 21.60 2.04 -10.81
CA GLY A 85 20.74 1.60 -11.91
C GLY A 85 19.34 1.12 -11.51
N SER A 86 18.92 1.31 -10.25
CA SER A 86 17.56 0.94 -9.83
C SER A 86 16.53 1.98 -10.29
N THR A 87 15.73 1.64 -11.32
CA THR A 87 14.72 2.55 -11.88
C THR A 87 13.26 2.14 -11.61
N THR A 88 13.03 1.06 -10.86
CA THR A 88 11.68 0.55 -10.54
C THR A 88 11.56 0.22 -9.06
N LEU A 89 10.35 0.13 -8.52
CA LEU A 89 10.16 -0.31 -7.13
C LEU A 89 10.67 -1.74 -6.92
N ARG A 90 10.59 -2.60 -7.94
CA ARG A 90 11.11 -3.97 -7.89
C ARG A 90 12.63 -4.00 -7.78
N SER A 91 13.34 -3.25 -8.62
CA SER A 91 14.82 -3.21 -8.56
C SER A 91 15.30 -2.59 -7.26
N LEU A 92 14.65 -1.50 -6.80
CA LEU A 92 14.95 -0.93 -5.49
C LEU A 92 14.72 -1.93 -4.35
N LYS A 93 13.61 -2.69 -4.36
CA LYS A 93 13.34 -3.74 -3.36
C LYS A 93 14.44 -4.80 -3.35
N VAL A 94 14.93 -5.22 -4.50
CA VAL A 94 16.05 -6.19 -4.58
C VAL A 94 17.34 -5.59 -4.04
N ALA A 95 17.65 -4.34 -4.37
CA ALA A 95 18.89 -3.68 -3.99
C ALA A 95 18.95 -3.30 -2.50
N THR A 96 17.81 -2.91 -1.91
CA THR A 96 17.77 -2.27 -0.56
C THR A 96 16.91 -3.01 0.45
N ARG A 97 16.20 -4.07 0.05
CA ARG A 97 15.15 -4.74 0.84
C ARG A 97 13.91 -3.89 1.16
N LEU A 98 13.79 -2.66 0.64
CA LEU A 98 12.62 -1.83 0.93
C LEU A 98 11.31 -2.57 0.62
N GLY A 99 10.35 -2.49 1.55
CA GLY A 99 9.07 -3.17 1.43
C GLY A 99 9.13 -4.70 1.59
N MET A 100 10.17 -5.25 2.21
CA MET A 100 10.22 -6.64 2.67
C MET A 100 9.70 -6.85 4.10
N GLY A 101 9.64 -5.80 4.92
CA GLY A 101 9.13 -5.89 6.28
C GLY A 101 7.61 -6.13 6.39
N PRO A 102 7.04 -6.22 7.61
CA PRO A 102 5.65 -6.64 7.83
C PRO A 102 4.60 -5.72 7.18
N CYS A 103 4.94 -4.45 6.93
CA CYS A 103 4.03 -3.55 6.20
C CYS A 103 3.94 -3.88 4.70
N GLN A 104 4.83 -4.72 4.15
CA GLN A 104 4.93 -5.11 2.73
C GLN A 104 5.01 -3.91 1.77
N GLY A 105 5.63 -2.82 2.22
CA GLY A 105 5.88 -1.63 1.41
C GLY A 105 4.72 -0.63 1.35
N ARG A 106 3.61 -0.87 2.05
CA ARG A 106 2.46 0.08 2.12
C ARG A 106 2.86 1.50 2.52
N MET A 107 3.87 1.63 3.38
CA MET A 107 4.32 2.93 3.90
C MET A 107 5.37 3.59 3.00
N CYS A 108 6.35 2.83 2.51
CA CYS A 108 7.51 3.39 1.82
C CYS A 108 7.36 3.45 0.29
N GLN A 109 6.60 2.55 -0.33
CA GLN A 109 6.49 2.47 -1.79
C GLN A 109 5.95 3.75 -2.44
N PRO A 110 4.91 4.44 -1.91
CA PRO A 110 4.44 5.68 -2.52
C PRO A 110 5.52 6.77 -2.56
N ALA A 111 6.29 6.92 -1.48
CA ALA A 111 7.40 7.88 -1.41
C ALA A 111 8.54 7.51 -2.36
N CYS A 112 8.94 6.23 -2.40
CA CYS A 112 9.97 5.76 -3.33
C CYS A 112 9.53 5.88 -4.79
N SER A 113 8.27 5.54 -5.10
CA SER A 113 7.71 5.68 -6.45
C SER A 113 7.73 7.13 -6.89
N ARG A 114 7.33 8.05 -6.00
CA ARG A 114 7.39 9.48 -6.29
C ARG A 114 8.83 9.95 -6.51
N ARG A 115 9.76 9.49 -5.68
CA ARG A 115 11.17 9.85 -5.80
C ARG A 115 11.80 9.38 -7.11
N LEU A 116 11.53 8.15 -7.54
CA LEU A 116 11.96 7.62 -8.84
C LEU A 116 11.42 8.45 -10.00
N PHE A 117 10.15 8.86 -9.92
CA PHE A 117 9.53 9.73 -10.92
C PHE A 117 10.16 11.13 -10.93
N ASP A 118 10.35 11.74 -9.77
CA ASP A 118 10.98 13.07 -9.64
C ASP A 118 12.44 13.08 -10.14
N LEU A 119 13.15 11.95 -10.02
CA LEU A 119 14.51 11.75 -10.55
C LEU A 119 14.53 11.42 -12.05
N GLY A 120 13.37 11.32 -12.71
CA GLY A 120 13.27 11.03 -14.14
C GLY A 120 13.68 9.60 -14.50
N CYS A 121 13.64 8.66 -13.56
CA CYS A 121 14.10 7.29 -13.80
C CYS A 121 13.21 6.51 -14.76
N ASN A 122 11.89 6.72 -14.71
CA ASN A 122 10.86 6.02 -15.49
C ASN A 122 9.49 6.71 -15.35
N THR A 123 8.52 6.31 -16.17
CA THR A 123 7.11 6.72 -16.03
C THR A 123 6.44 6.08 -14.80
N PRO A 124 5.34 6.66 -14.26
CA PRO A 124 4.61 6.06 -13.13
C PRO A 124 4.19 4.60 -13.37
N GLU A 125 3.79 4.28 -14.60
CA GLU A 125 3.37 2.94 -15.03
C GLU A 125 4.54 1.95 -15.01
N GLU A 126 5.72 2.36 -15.49
CA GLU A 126 6.92 1.52 -15.53
C GLU A 126 7.58 1.36 -14.15
N ILE A 127 7.51 2.40 -13.30
CA ILE A 127 8.01 2.32 -11.92
C ILE A 127 7.30 1.19 -11.17
N GLY A 128 5.96 1.13 -11.33
CA GLY A 128 5.06 0.01 -11.05
C GLY A 128 5.11 -0.59 -9.63
N PRO A 129 3.97 -0.94 -9.01
CA PRO A 129 4.02 -1.68 -7.76
C PRO A 129 4.71 -3.04 -7.96
N PRO A 130 5.51 -3.53 -6.99
CA PRO A 130 6.03 -4.89 -7.07
C PRO A 130 4.87 -5.89 -7.04
N ALA A 131 5.09 -7.08 -7.62
CA ALA A 131 4.08 -8.12 -7.66
C ALA A 131 3.54 -8.47 -6.27
N PHE A 132 2.21 -8.50 -6.15
CA PHE A 132 1.51 -8.97 -4.96
C PHE A 132 1.83 -10.44 -4.69
N ARG A 133 2.03 -10.79 -3.41
CA ARG A 133 2.24 -12.17 -2.96
C ARG A 133 1.38 -12.44 -1.72
N PRO A 134 0.55 -13.49 -1.71
CA PRO A 134 -0.14 -13.93 -0.50
C PRO A 134 0.85 -14.31 0.61
N PRO A 135 0.47 -14.17 1.90
CA PRO A 135 -0.81 -13.63 2.40
C PRO A 135 -0.87 -12.08 2.36
N LEU A 136 -2.08 -11.51 2.34
CA LEU A 136 -2.27 -10.05 2.27
C LEU A 136 -1.74 -9.35 3.53
N VAL A 137 -1.94 -9.95 4.70
CA VAL A 137 -1.41 -9.51 5.98
C VAL A 137 -0.58 -10.66 6.59
N PRO A 138 0.40 -10.37 7.45
CA PRO A 138 1.10 -11.42 8.18
C PRO A 138 0.12 -12.32 8.93
N LEU A 139 0.38 -13.62 8.88
CA LEU A 139 -0.34 -14.66 9.62
C LEU A 139 0.70 -15.52 10.34
N THR A 140 0.36 -16.03 11.52
CA THR A 140 1.23 -16.98 12.24
C THR A 140 1.22 -18.34 11.54
N LEU A 141 2.23 -19.18 11.81
CA LEU A 141 2.24 -20.55 11.28
C LEU A 141 1.10 -21.39 11.85
N GLY A 142 0.69 -21.15 13.11
CA GLY A 142 -0.47 -21.81 13.72
C GLY A 142 -1.78 -21.44 13.02
N GLN A 143 -2.02 -20.15 12.76
CA GLN A 143 -3.18 -19.71 11.96
C GLN A 143 -3.20 -20.34 10.57
N LEU A 144 -2.03 -20.50 9.94
CA LEU A 144 -1.91 -21.17 8.64
C LEU A 144 -2.16 -22.68 8.74
N ALA A 145 -1.82 -23.30 9.88
CA ALA A 145 -2.06 -24.71 10.18
C ALA A 145 -3.50 -25.01 10.64
N GLY A 146 -4.32 -23.98 10.86
CA GLY A 146 -5.69 -24.11 11.38
C GLY A 146 -5.76 -24.24 12.90
N GLU A 147 -4.72 -23.79 13.61
CA GLU A 147 -4.69 -23.72 15.07
C GLU A 147 -5.36 -22.40 15.53
N ASP A 148 -6.39 -22.52 16.36
CA ASP A 148 -7.12 -21.40 16.95
C ASP A 148 -6.34 -20.83 18.16
N GLU A 149 -5.26 -20.09 17.90
CA GLU A 149 -4.66 -19.24 18.94
C GLU A 149 -5.10 -17.78 18.76
N ASP A 150 -5.73 -17.24 19.81
CA ASP A 150 -6.19 -15.85 19.91
C ASP A 150 -4.98 -14.91 19.74
N PRO A 151 -5.00 -13.88 18.87
CA PRO A 151 -3.82 -13.07 18.52
C PRO A 151 -3.29 -12.15 19.65
N GLY A 152 -3.66 -12.41 20.91
CA GLY A 152 -3.45 -11.50 22.04
C GLY A 152 -2.06 -11.53 22.69
N GLU A 153 -1.32 -12.63 22.61
CA GLU A 153 -0.02 -12.76 23.32
C GLU A 153 0.97 -13.59 22.50
N VAL A 154 1.55 -12.99 21.46
CA VAL A 154 2.87 -13.47 21.02
C VAL A 154 3.87 -12.83 21.96
N GLU A 155 4.16 -13.50 23.08
CA GLU A 155 5.35 -13.23 23.88
C GLU A 155 6.55 -13.18 22.93
N PRO A 156 7.31 -12.08 22.88
CA PRO A 156 8.43 -11.96 21.97
C PRO A 156 9.40 -13.11 22.26
N ALA A 157 9.66 -13.94 21.25
CA ALA A 157 10.58 -15.06 21.35
C ALA A 157 11.92 -14.57 21.88
N GLY A 158 12.17 -14.83 23.17
CA GLY A 158 13.43 -14.67 23.89
C GLY A 158 14.33 -13.55 23.39
N ALA A 159 14.06 -12.31 23.80
CA ALA A 159 15.14 -11.33 23.90
C ALA A 159 16.13 -11.86 24.94
N THR A 160 17.18 -12.56 24.49
CA THR A 160 18.34 -12.81 25.35
C THR A 160 18.87 -11.42 25.71
N PRO A 161 18.95 -11.04 26.99
CA PRO A 161 19.49 -9.74 27.35
C PRO A 161 20.93 -9.68 26.83
N VAL A 162 21.17 -8.76 25.90
CA VAL A 162 22.53 -8.42 25.49
C VAL A 162 23.16 -7.77 26.72
N ALA A 163 24.04 -8.50 27.39
CA ALA A 163 24.83 -7.96 28.49
C ALA A 163 25.65 -6.80 27.93
N GLY A 164 25.31 -5.57 28.35
CA GLY A 164 26.12 -4.39 28.07
C GLY A 164 27.53 -4.57 28.68
N PRO A 165 28.57 -3.94 28.11
CA PRO A 165 29.90 -4.03 28.68
C PRO A 165 29.88 -3.46 30.10
N ALA A 166 30.45 -4.22 31.04
CA ALA A 166 30.67 -3.80 32.42
C ALA A 166 31.55 -2.53 32.48
N PRO A 167 31.38 -1.69 33.51
CA PRO A 167 32.05 -0.39 33.62
C PRO A 167 33.58 -0.46 33.65
#